data_AF-A0A2N1RBW3-F1
#
_entry.id   AF-A0A2N1RBW3-F1
#
_cell.length_a   1.000
_cell.length_b   1.000
_cell.length_c   1.000
_cell.angle_alpha   90.00
_cell.angle_beta   90.00
_cell.angle_gamma   90.00
#
_symmetry.space_group_name_H-M   'P 1'
#
loop_
_entity.id
_entity.type
_entity.pdbx_description
1 polymer ?
#
loop_
_entity_poly.entity_id
_entity_poly.type
_entity_poly.pdbx_seq_one_letter_code
_entity_poly.pdbx_strand_id
1 'polypeptide(L)'
;ANKAFESLEGEFYLGGHSKGGNLAVYAAVKASKEQQDRIIAIYNNDGPGFQSHIVESETYQRILGKIKTFVPRSSPVGLLLEHGGDYTVVASRQRSILQHDPFSWEVHGPRFVYEDGLSKGVLAINTAMRTWLTQVSMEERAEFVKGFCDLIEATGAKTLEDLTNEKLQSAQAILKAYTHMGKDARANLKKTLDLFFKESRKSIRETILGEIDHLLPKKRPPKSISSEQE
;
A
#
# COMPACT_ATOMS: atom_id res chain seq x y z
N ALA A 1 -19.26 11.10 1.96
CA ALA A 1 -19.66 11.42 0.57
C ALA A 1 -21.14 11.77 0.48
N ASN A 2 -22.07 10.93 0.95
CA ASN A 2 -23.53 11.15 0.79
C ASN A 2 -24.01 12.55 1.21
N LYS A 3 -23.63 13.01 2.41
CA LYS A 3 -23.95 14.38 2.85
C LYS A 3 -23.48 15.46 1.86
N ALA A 4 -22.28 15.32 1.31
CA ALA A 4 -21.75 16.26 0.32
C ALA A 4 -22.48 16.18 -1.02
N PHE A 5 -22.87 14.99 -1.47
CA PHE A 5 -23.70 14.83 -2.67
C PHE A 5 -25.09 15.47 -2.53
N GLU A 6 -25.66 15.41 -1.33
CA GLU A 6 -26.97 15.97 -1.01
C GLU A 6 -26.91 17.50 -0.81
N SER A 7 -25.82 18.02 -0.23
CA SER A 7 -25.72 19.43 0.15
C SER A 7 -25.06 20.33 -0.88
N LEU A 8 -24.33 19.77 -1.85
CA LEU A 8 -23.58 20.53 -2.85
C LEU A 8 -24.10 20.20 -4.24
N GLU A 9 -24.22 21.22 -5.09
CA GLU A 9 -24.51 21.08 -6.51
C GLU A 9 -23.22 20.81 -7.31
N GLY A 10 -23.37 20.30 -8.53
CA GLY A 10 -22.26 20.10 -9.47
C GLY A 10 -21.66 18.69 -9.51
N GLU A 11 -20.50 18.60 -10.15
CA GLU A 11 -19.73 17.39 -10.40
C GLU A 11 -18.66 17.16 -9.32
N PHE A 12 -18.31 15.90 -9.06
CA PHE A 12 -17.39 15.54 -7.99
C PHE A 12 -16.19 14.74 -8.47
N TYR A 13 -15.06 15.05 -7.85
CA TYR A 13 -13.89 14.19 -7.81
C TYR A 13 -13.80 13.59 -6.43
N LEU A 14 -13.66 12.27 -6.37
CA LEU A 14 -13.36 11.57 -5.12
C LEU A 14 -11.91 11.16 -5.15
N GLY A 15 -11.29 11.07 -3.98
CA GLY A 15 -9.95 10.53 -3.92
C GLY A 15 -9.41 10.43 -2.52
N GLY A 16 -8.32 9.69 -2.41
CA GLY A 16 -7.58 9.58 -1.19
C GLY A 16 -6.32 8.75 -1.37
N HIS A 17 -5.48 8.79 -0.34
CA HIS A 17 -4.26 8.01 -0.25
C HIS A 17 -4.44 6.84 0.71
N SER A 18 -3.78 5.70 0.46
CA SER A 18 -3.80 4.53 1.36
C SER A 18 -5.24 4.06 1.62
N LYS A 19 -5.62 3.87 2.89
CA LYS A 19 -7.01 3.58 3.30
C LYS A 19 -8.02 4.61 2.78
N GLY A 20 -7.62 5.87 2.60
CA GLY A 20 -8.46 6.91 2.01
C GLY A 20 -8.77 6.68 0.53
N GLY A 21 -7.85 6.07 -0.22
CA GLY A 21 -8.07 5.71 -1.63
C GLY A 21 -9.12 4.59 -1.75
N ASN A 22 -8.98 3.55 -0.93
CA ASN A 22 -10.01 2.52 -0.78
C ASN A 22 -11.35 3.13 -0.36
N LEU A 23 -11.38 3.97 0.68
CA LEU A 23 -12.61 4.61 1.16
C LEU A 23 -13.28 5.48 0.09
N ALA A 24 -12.51 6.18 -0.75
CA ALA A 24 -13.03 6.97 -1.85
C ALA A 24 -13.76 6.10 -2.88
N VAL A 25 -13.17 4.97 -3.27
CA VAL A 25 -13.82 3.99 -4.14
C VAL A 25 -15.06 3.39 -3.47
N TYR A 26 -14.96 2.99 -2.21
CA TYR A 26 -16.09 2.42 -1.47
C TYR A 26 -17.27 3.40 -1.35
N ALA A 27 -16.97 4.69 -1.10
CA ALA A 27 -17.98 5.74 -1.06
C ALA A 27 -18.70 5.90 -2.40
N ALA A 28 -17.99 5.76 -3.53
CA ALA A 28 -18.60 5.75 -4.85
C ALA A 28 -19.48 4.50 -5.07
N VAL A 29 -19.00 3.32 -4.68
CA VAL A 29 -19.77 2.05 -4.77
C VAL A 29 -21.10 2.14 -4.02
N LYS A 30 -21.11 2.84 -2.87
CA LYS A 30 -22.30 3.00 -2.02
C LYS A 30 -23.17 4.21 -2.37
N ALA A 31 -22.74 5.07 -3.30
CA ALA A 31 -23.53 6.21 -3.75
C ALA A 31 -24.72 5.75 -4.62
N SER A 32 -25.81 6.52 -4.61
CA SER A 32 -26.97 6.26 -5.48
C SER A 32 -26.59 6.37 -6.95
N LYS A 33 -27.48 5.93 -7.85
CA LYS A 33 -27.22 6.06 -9.28
C LYS A 33 -27.01 7.51 -9.70
N GLU A 34 -27.87 8.39 -9.25
CA GLU A 34 -27.85 9.82 -9.57
C GLU A 34 -26.56 10.47 -9.03
N GLN A 35 -26.11 10.04 -7.84
CA GLN A 35 -24.87 10.52 -7.24
C GLN A 35 -23.64 10.03 -8.00
N GLN A 36 -23.59 8.75 -8.35
CA GLN A 36 -22.52 8.15 -9.15
C GLN A 36 -22.40 8.80 -10.53
N ASP A 37 -23.51 9.23 -11.14
CA ASP A 37 -23.53 9.91 -12.44
C ASP A 37 -22.83 11.28 -12.37
N ARG A 38 -22.83 11.93 -11.20
CA ARG A 38 -22.13 13.20 -10.91
C ARG A 38 -20.64 13.03 -10.57
N ILE A 39 -20.15 11.79 -10.42
CA ILE A 39 -18.72 11.54 -10.16
C ILE A 39 -17.97 11.53 -11.50
N ILE A 40 -16.91 12.32 -11.61
CA ILE A 40 -16.08 12.42 -12.82
C ILE A 40 -14.90 11.47 -12.76
N ALA A 41 -14.17 11.47 -11.65
CA ALA A 41 -13.08 10.52 -11.41
C ALA A 41 -12.93 10.19 -9.93
N ILE A 42 -12.35 9.02 -9.68
CA ILE A 42 -12.08 8.49 -8.34
C ILE A 42 -10.58 8.16 -8.27
N TYR A 43 -9.82 8.95 -7.54
CA TYR A 43 -8.37 8.78 -7.39
C TYR A 43 -8.05 7.85 -6.22
N ASN A 44 -7.62 6.63 -6.54
CA ASN A 44 -7.12 5.66 -5.58
C ASN A 44 -5.58 5.68 -5.56
N ASN A 45 -5.00 6.51 -4.68
CA ASN A 45 -3.55 6.66 -4.58
C ASN A 45 -2.99 5.65 -3.58
N ASP A 46 -2.36 4.60 -4.09
CA ASP A 46 -1.76 3.49 -3.34
C ASP A 46 -2.68 2.90 -2.26
N GLY A 47 -3.98 2.85 -2.58
CA GLY A 47 -4.99 2.28 -1.70
C GLY A 47 -5.29 0.82 -2.05
N PRO A 48 -5.51 -0.02 -1.02
CA PRO A 48 -5.80 -1.43 -1.22
C PRO A 48 -7.12 -1.63 -1.99
N GLY A 49 -7.22 -2.75 -2.67
CA GLY A 49 -8.40 -3.18 -3.42
C GLY A 49 -9.53 -3.68 -2.52
N PHE A 50 -10.44 -4.44 -3.11
CA PHE A 50 -11.61 -5.01 -2.43
C PHE A 50 -11.65 -6.52 -2.58
N GLN A 51 -12.57 -7.16 -1.87
CA GLN A 51 -12.88 -8.56 -2.11
C GLN A 51 -13.60 -8.73 -3.45
N SER A 52 -13.43 -9.88 -4.10
CA SER A 52 -13.95 -10.16 -5.44
C SER A 52 -15.45 -9.86 -5.58
N HIS A 53 -16.27 -10.24 -4.59
CA HIS A 53 -17.72 -9.98 -4.63
C HIS A 53 -18.09 -8.49 -4.68
N ILE A 54 -17.25 -7.60 -4.14
CA ILE A 54 -17.45 -6.15 -4.24
C ILE A 54 -17.05 -5.69 -5.64
N VAL A 55 -15.89 -6.16 -6.12
CA VAL A 55 -15.38 -5.82 -7.45
C VAL A 55 -16.34 -6.27 -8.56
N GLU A 56 -16.95 -7.45 -8.41
CA GLU A 56 -17.91 -8.05 -9.34
C GLU A 56 -19.31 -7.44 -9.24
N SER A 57 -19.59 -6.61 -8.22
CA SER A 57 -20.91 -6.00 -8.04
C SER A 57 -21.23 -5.01 -9.16
N GLU A 58 -22.51 -4.94 -9.54
CA GLU A 58 -22.97 -4.00 -10.58
C GLU A 58 -22.62 -2.55 -10.26
N THR A 59 -22.69 -2.15 -8.99
CA THR A 59 -22.38 -0.79 -8.55
C THR A 59 -20.90 -0.45 -8.69
N TYR A 60 -20.01 -1.42 -8.49
CA TYR A 60 -18.58 -1.24 -8.73
C TYR A 60 -18.27 -1.20 -10.23
N GLN A 61 -18.82 -2.12 -11.01
CA GLN A 61 -18.62 -2.19 -12.46
C GLN A 61 -19.05 -0.89 -13.16
N ARG A 62 -20.13 -0.25 -12.69
CA ARG A 62 -20.61 1.01 -13.27
C ARG A 62 -19.65 2.19 -13.10
N ILE A 63 -18.88 2.20 -12.00
CA ILE A 63 -17.91 3.27 -11.72
C ILE A 63 -16.50 2.89 -12.17
N LEU A 64 -16.27 1.67 -12.65
CA LEU A 64 -14.93 1.14 -12.95
C LEU A 64 -14.13 2.06 -13.88
N GLY A 65 -14.74 2.55 -14.96
CA GLY A 65 -14.09 3.46 -15.90
C GLY A 65 -13.69 4.83 -15.31
N LYS A 66 -14.26 5.18 -14.15
CA LYS A 66 -13.98 6.42 -13.41
C LYS A 66 -12.85 6.26 -12.39
N ILE A 67 -12.48 5.04 -12.04
CA ILE A 67 -11.43 4.77 -11.06
C ILE A 67 -10.06 4.96 -11.72
N LYS A 68 -9.21 5.77 -11.10
CA LYS A 68 -7.81 6.01 -11.46
C LYS A 68 -6.95 5.54 -10.30
N THR A 69 -6.39 4.34 -10.43
CA THR A 69 -5.52 3.76 -9.41
C THR A 69 -4.06 4.05 -9.74
N PHE A 70 -3.34 4.67 -8.82
CA PHE A 70 -1.90 4.90 -8.92
C PHE A 70 -1.20 4.10 -7.84
N VAL A 71 -0.19 3.32 -8.21
CA VAL A 71 0.61 2.54 -7.26
C VAL A 71 2.09 2.80 -7.53
N PRO A 72 2.92 3.04 -6.52
CA PRO A 72 4.34 3.18 -6.76
C PRO A 72 4.98 1.81 -7.00
N ARG A 73 6.07 1.80 -7.78
CA ARG A 73 6.74 0.58 -8.28
C ARG A 73 6.97 -0.51 -7.22
N SER A 74 7.25 -0.13 -5.98
CA SER A 74 7.64 -1.05 -4.91
C SER A 74 6.87 -0.89 -3.59
N SER A 75 5.67 -0.29 -3.58
CA SER A 75 4.78 -0.37 -2.42
C SER A 75 3.88 -1.60 -2.50
N PRO A 76 3.83 -2.43 -1.45
CA PRO A 76 2.88 -3.55 -1.38
C PRO A 76 1.45 -3.12 -0.99
N VAL A 77 1.23 -1.88 -0.52
CA VAL A 77 -0.06 -1.46 0.07
C VAL A 77 -1.17 -1.41 -0.97
N GLY A 78 -0.94 -0.71 -2.09
CA GLY A 78 -1.91 -0.57 -3.16
C GLY A 78 -2.16 -1.84 -3.96
N LEU A 79 -1.55 -2.96 -3.60
CA LEU A 79 -1.76 -4.27 -4.24
C LEU A 79 -2.43 -5.30 -3.34
N LEU A 80 -2.72 -4.93 -2.10
CA LEU A 80 -3.52 -5.78 -1.24
C LEU A 80 -4.92 -5.91 -1.84
N LEU A 81 -5.45 -7.14 -1.89
CA LEU A 81 -6.79 -7.46 -2.41
C LEU A 81 -6.94 -7.26 -3.93
N GLU A 82 -8.18 -7.31 -4.43
CA GLU A 82 -8.50 -7.23 -5.87
C GLU A 82 -8.82 -5.79 -6.30
N HIS A 83 -8.26 -5.38 -7.44
CA HIS A 83 -8.66 -4.18 -8.16
C HIS A 83 -9.40 -4.64 -9.41
N GLY A 84 -10.59 -4.10 -9.68
CA GLY A 84 -11.35 -4.49 -10.86
C GLY A 84 -10.85 -3.91 -12.18
N GLY A 85 -9.88 -3.01 -12.14
CA GLY A 85 -9.36 -2.32 -13.32
C GLY A 85 -7.87 -2.09 -13.23
N ASP A 86 -7.32 -1.53 -14.31
CA ASP A 86 -5.90 -1.27 -14.43
C ASP A 86 -5.42 -0.25 -13.40
N TYR A 87 -4.15 -0.40 -13.02
CA TYR A 87 -3.43 0.58 -12.21
C TYR A 87 -2.28 1.16 -13.03
N THR A 88 -1.94 2.41 -12.74
CA THR A 88 -0.78 3.09 -13.31
C THR A 88 0.36 3.05 -12.31
N VAL A 89 1.53 2.55 -12.74
CA VAL A 89 2.71 2.51 -11.88
C VAL A 89 3.44 3.86 -11.94
N VAL A 90 3.75 4.42 -10.77
CA VAL A 90 4.48 5.70 -10.65
C VAL A 90 5.86 5.52 -10.04
N ALA A 91 6.81 6.35 -10.47
CA ALA A 91 8.14 6.42 -9.89
C ALA A 91 8.14 7.11 -8.53
N SER A 92 9.10 6.76 -7.69
CA SER A 92 9.32 7.38 -6.37
C SER A 92 10.81 7.43 -6.09
N ARG A 93 11.24 8.53 -5.46
CA ARG A 93 12.62 8.70 -4.97
C ARG A 93 12.94 7.81 -3.78
N GLN A 94 11.93 7.26 -3.12
CA GLN A 94 12.08 6.32 -2.02
C GLN A 94 12.06 4.87 -2.53
N ARG A 95 12.33 3.92 -1.63
CA ARG A 95 12.45 2.50 -1.97
C ARG A 95 11.49 1.66 -1.15
N SER A 96 11.11 0.51 -1.71
CA SER A 96 10.26 -0.48 -1.02
C SER A 96 9.02 0.16 -0.38
N ILE A 97 8.68 -0.21 0.86
CA ILE A 97 7.50 0.26 1.59
C ILE A 97 7.47 1.78 1.80
N LEU A 98 8.63 2.46 1.81
CA LEU A 98 8.68 3.91 1.98
C LEU A 98 8.06 4.64 0.79
N GLN A 99 8.02 4.02 -0.39
CA GLN A 99 7.29 4.58 -1.54
C GLN A 99 5.80 4.79 -1.27
N HIS A 100 5.25 4.23 -0.19
CA HIS A 100 3.90 4.54 0.27
C HIS A 100 3.72 6.02 0.68
N ASP A 101 4.79 6.78 0.95
CA ASP A 101 4.68 8.22 1.13
C ASP A 101 4.45 8.92 -0.23
N PRO A 102 3.28 9.54 -0.48
CA PRO A 102 2.99 10.17 -1.76
C PRO A 102 3.90 11.39 -2.04
N PHE A 103 4.52 12.00 -1.02
CA PHE A 103 5.48 13.09 -1.23
C PHE A 103 6.80 12.63 -1.82
N SER A 104 7.05 11.31 -1.82
CA SER A 104 8.22 10.72 -2.49
C SER A 104 8.00 10.50 -3.99
N TRP A 105 6.77 10.62 -4.49
CA TRP A 105 6.41 10.29 -5.87
C TRP A 105 6.93 11.33 -6.84
N GLU A 106 7.51 10.87 -7.93
CA GLU A 106 8.15 11.75 -8.90
C GLU A 106 7.13 12.34 -9.87
N VAL A 107 7.27 13.63 -10.12
CA VAL A 107 6.41 14.38 -11.04
C VAL A 107 7.26 15.17 -12.03
N HIS A 108 6.77 15.29 -13.25
CA HIS A 108 7.27 16.21 -14.26
C HIS A 108 6.15 17.19 -14.65
N GLY A 109 6.23 18.40 -14.08
CA GLY A 109 5.15 19.39 -14.20
C GLY A 109 3.86 18.86 -13.57
N PRO A 110 2.72 18.83 -14.29
CA PRO A 110 1.43 18.37 -13.76
C PRO A 110 1.23 16.85 -13.84
N ARG A 111 2.26 16.06 -14.19
CA ARG A 111 2.13 14.61 -14.44
C ARG A 111 3.08 13.81 -13.56
N PHE A 112 2.65 12.63 -13.13
CA PHE A 112 3.57 11.64 -12.53
C PHE A 112 4.59 11.16 -13.56
N VAL A 113 5.77 10.81 -13.08
CA VAL A 113 6.71 10.00 -13.84
C VAL A 113 6.22 8.56 -13.75
N TYR A 114 5.96 7.95 -14.91
CA TYR A 114 5.40 6.61 -15.01
C TYR A 114 6.50 5.55 -15.14
N GLU A 115 6.18 4.34 -14.68
CA GLU A 115 7.03 3.16 -14.72
C GLU A 115 6.34 2.03 -15.48
N ASP A 116 7.11 1.18 -16.17
CA ASP A 116 6.55 0.11 -17.00
C ASP A 116 5.91 -1.04 -16.20
N GLY A 117 6.15 -1.10 -14.89
CA GLY A 117 5.59 -2.16 -14.06
C GLY A 117 6.14 -2.20 -12.63
N LEU A 118 5.57 -3.09 -11.84
CA LEU A 118 5.94 -3.32 -10.45
C LEU A 118 7.28 -4.02 -10.31
N SER A 119 7.93 -3.86 -9.16
CA SER A 119 9.12 -4.63 -8.83
C SER A 119 8.79 -6.09 -8.52
N LYS A 120 9.74 -6.99 -8.82
CA LYS A 120 9.60 -8.44 -8.55
C LYS A 120 9.33 -8.76 -7.08
N GLY A 121 9.89 -7.98 -6.16
CA GLY A 121 9.71 -8.18 -4.71
C GLY A 121 8.26 -7.95 -4.29
N VAL A 122 7.66 -6.88 -4.79
CA VAL A 122 6.26 -6.55 -4.51
C VAL A 122 5.28 -7.52 -5.15
N LEU A 123 5.56 -7.99 -6.37
CA LEU A 123 4.78 -9.06 -6.99
C LEU A 123 4.78 -10.33 -6.13
N ALA A 124 5.93 -10.71 -5.56
CA ALA A 124 6.03 -11.87 -4.68
C ALA A 124 5.22 -11.70 -3.38
N ILE A 125 5.21 -10.50 -2.77
CA ILE A 125 4.38 -10.19 -1.60
C ILE A 125 2.90 -10.30 -1.96
N ASN A 126 2.49 -9.70 -3.08
CA ASN A 126 1.10 -9.74 -3.54
C ASN A 126 0.62 -11.19 -3.75
N THR A 127 1.41 -12.02 -4.44
CA THR A 127 1.08 -13.44 -4.62
C THR A 127 0.94 -14.18 -3.28
N ALA A 128 1.86 -13.97 -2.34
CA ALA A 128 1.80 -14.63 -1.03
C ALA A 128 0.57 -14.19 -0.21
N MET A 129 0.25 -12.89 -0.21
CA MET A 129 -0.96 -12.35 0.42
C MET A 129 -2.24 -12.94 -0.19
N ARG A 130 -2.32 -13.02 -1.52
CA ARG A 130 -3.48 -13.60 -2.22
C ARG A 130 -3.67 -15.06 -1.88
N THR A 131 -2.60 -15.86 -1.91
CA THR A 131 -2.65 -17.28 -1.51
C THR A 131 -3.11 -17.43 -0.06
N TRP A 132 -2.61 -16.59 0.85
CA TRP A 132 -3.06 -16.61 2.24
C TRP A 132 -4.56 -16.30 2.35
N LEU A 133 -5.02 -15.21 1.73
CA LEU A 133 -6.43 -14.83 1.75
C LEU A 133 -7.32 -15.97 1.24
N THR A 134 -6.97 -16.64 0.14
CA THR A 134 -7.78 -17.76 -0.39
C THR A 134 -7.90 -18.96 0.54
N GLN A 135 -7.02 -19.09 1.53
CA GLN A 135 -6.95 -20.24 2.45
C GLN A 135 -7.53 -19.96 3.83
N VAL A 136 -7.88 -18.72 4.14
CA VAL A 136 -8.36 -18.29 5.46
C VAL A 136 -9.80 -17.81 5.34
N SER A 137 -10.68 -18.32 6.20
CA SER A 137 -12.10 -17.93 6.21
C SER A 137 -12.27 -16.47 6.62
N MET A 138 -13.43 -15.88 6.35
CA MET A 138 -13.72 -14.50 6.76
C MET A 138 -13.71 -14.34 8.28
N GLU A 139 -14.17 -15.36 9.01
CA GLU A 139 -14.16 -15.44 10.46
C GLU A 139 -12.73 -15.45 10.99
N GLU A 140 -11.87 -16.34 10.48
CA GLU A 140 -10.45 -16.41 10.86
C GLU A 140 -9.69 -15.11 10.54
N ARG A 141 -9.99 -14.46 9.40
CA ARG A 141 -9.44 -13.14 9.05
C ARG A 141 -9.87 -12.08 10.05
N ALA A 142 -11.16 -12.06 10.43
CA ALA A 142 -11.69 -11.11 11.39
C ALA A 142 -11.07 -11.31 12.78
N GLU A 143 -10.95 -12.57 13.23
CA GLU A 143 -10.27 -12.91 14.48
C GLU A 143 -8.80 -12.48 14.49
N PHE A 144 -8.09 -12.69 13.38
CA PHE A 144 -6.71 -12.25 13.23
C PHE A 144 -6.57 -10.73 13.30
N VAL A 145 -7.36 -10.00 12.49
CA VAL A 145 -7.32 -8.52 12.47
C VAL A 145 -7.72 -7.96 13.84
N LYS A 146 -8.74 -8.53 14.48
CA LYS A 146 -9.14 -8.15 15.83
C LYS A 146 -8.00 -8.38 16.82
N GLY A 147 -7.39 -9.57 16.84
CA GLY A 147 -6.27 -9.87 17.72
C GLY A 147 -5.05 -8.96 17.47
N PHE A 148 -4.82 -8.56 16.22
CA PHE A 148 -3.76 -7.63 15.86
C PHE A 148 -4.05 -6.19 16.34
N CYS A 149 -5.27 -5.70 16.17
CA CYS A 149 -5.67 -4.40 16.71
C CYS A 149 -5.63 -4.40 18.24
N ASP A 150 -6.17 -5.43 18.89
CA ASP A 150 -6.12 -5.61 20.35
C ASP A 150 -4.66 -5.59 20.86
N LEU A 151 -3.72 -6.19 20.11
CA LEU A 151 -2.28 -6.12 20.42
C LEU A 151 -1.78 -4.67 20.41
N ILE A 152 -2.03 -3.94 19.31
CA ILE A 152 -1.57 -2.55 19.16
C ILE A 152 -2.14 -1.70 20.30
N GLU A 153 -3.43 -1.80 20.58
CA GLU A 153 -4.07 -1.07 21.67
C GLU A 153 -3.46 -1.41 23.03
N ALA A 154 -3.25 -2.69 23.31
CA ALA A 154 -2.69 -3.14 24.60
C ALA A 154 -1.20 -2.80 24.77
N THR A 155 -0.45 -2.58 23.67
CA THR A 155 0.93 -2.07 23.76
C THR A 155 0.97 -0.58 24.17
N GLY A 156 -0.16 0.14 24.07
CA GLY A 156 -0.24 1.59 24.25
C GLY A 156 0.49 2.37 23.14
N ALA A 157 0.78 1.71 22.02
CA ALA A 157 1.43 2.31 20.86
C ALA A 157 0.51 3.36 20.23
N LYS A 158 1.01 4.58 20.04
CA LYS A 158 0.31 5.66 19.32
C LYS A 158 0.71 5.69 17.85
N THR A 159 1.84 5.07 17.51
CA THR A 159 2.39 4.95 16.16
C THR A 159 2.87 3.52 15.90
N LEU A 160 3.05 3.15 14.63
CA LEU A 160 3.64 1.84 14.26
C LEU A 160 5.09 1.68 14.74
N GLU A 161 5.80 2.79 15.00
CA GLU A 161 7.16 2.81 15.53
C GLU A 161 7.22 2.49 17.03
N ASP A 162 6.13 2.73 17.76
CA ASP A 162 6.04 2.44 19.20
C ASP A 162 5.98 0.93 19.50
N LEU A 163 5.80 0.09 18.48
CA LEU A 163 5.82 -1.37 18.56
C LEU A 163 7.27 -1.89 18.64
N THR A 164 7.95 -1.63 19.76
CA THR A 164 9.26 -2.23 20.09
C THR A 164 9.11 -3.48 20.96
N ASN A 165 10.18 -4.29 21.04
CA ASN A 165 10.21 -5.66 21.58
C ASN A 165 9.80 -5.84 23.06
N GLU A 166 9.46 -4.80 23.82
CA GLU A 166 9.33 -4.88 25.29
C GLU A 166 7.90 -4.99 25.86
N LYS A 167 6.85 -5.17 25.05
CA LYS A 167 5.48 -5.32 25.58
C LYS A 167 4.81 -6.63 25.17
N LEU A 168 5.32 -7.71 25.76
CA LEU A 168 5.02 -9.11 25.42
C LEU A 168 3.80 -9.73 26.11
N GLN A 169 2.91 -8.93 26.72
CA GLN A 169 1.69 -9.46 27.36
C GLN A 169 0.49 -9.56 26.40
N SER A 170 0.51 -8.79 25.30
CA SER A 170 -0.58 -8.74 24.32
C SER A 170 -0.48 -9.84 23.23
N ALA A 171 0.66 -10.54 23.15
CA ALA A 171 0.95 -11.54 22.12
C ALA A 171 0.05 -12.78 22.20
N GLN A 172 -0.62 -13.03 23.34
CA GLN A 172 -1.46 -14.22 23.54
C GLN A 172 -2.71 -14.24 22.64
N ALA A 173 -3.35 -13.08 22.39
CA ALA A 173 -4.53 -13.01 21.53
C ALA A 173 -4.20 -13.29 20.05
N ILE A 174 -3.10 -12.70 19.56
CA ILE A 174 -2.56 -13.01 18.22
C ILE A 174 -2.12 -14.46 18.14
N LEU A 175 -1.43 -14.97 19.17
CA LEU A 175 -1.00 -16.37 19.20
C LEU A 175 -2.21 -17.31 19.14
N LYS A 176 -3.30 -16.99 19.85
CA LYS A 176 -4.54 -17.76 19.81
C LYS A 176 -5.18 -17.74 18.42
N ALA A 177 -5.35 -16.57 17.79
CA ALA A 177 -5.88 -16.49 16.43
C ALA A 177 -4.96 -17.23 15.42
N TYR A 178 -3.65 -17.09 15.56
CA TYR A 178 -2.65 -17.80 14.77
C TYR A 178 -2.75 -19.33 14.95
N THR A 179 -2.93 -19.83 16.18
CA THR A 179 -3.02 -21.28 16.43
C THR A 179 -4.35 -21.91 15.99
N HIS A 180 -5.43 -21.14 15.86
CA HIS A 180 -6.71 -21.63 15.33
C HIS A 180 -6.71 -21.75 13.79
N MET A 181 -5.84 -21.00 13.10
CA MET A 181 -5.66 -21.15 11.65
C MET A 181 -5.13 -22.54 11.27
N GLY A 182 -5.57 -23.07 10.13
CA GLY A 182 -5.02 -24.28 9.52
C GLY A 182 -3.49 -24.22 9.30
N LYS A 183 -2.83 -25.37 9.21
CA LYS A 183 -1.35 -25.45 9.04
C LYS A 183 -0.86 -24.65 7.84
N ASP A 184 -1.55 -24.76 6.70
CA ASP A 184 -1.18 -24.08 5.46
C ASP A 184 -1.41 -22.56 5.54
N ALA A 185 -2.52 -22.14 6.15
CA ALA A 185 -2.82 -20.74 6.43
C ALA A 185 -1.75 -20.09 7.32
N ARG A 186 -1.33 -20.75 8.40
CA ARG A 186 -0.22 -20.29 9.26
C ARG A 186 1.09 -20.17 8.50
N ALA A 187 1.44 -21.19 7.70
CA ALA A 187 2.68 -21.19 6.94
C ALA A 187 2.72 -20.07 5.91
N ASN A 188 1.60 -19.82 5.22
CA ASN A 188 1.48 -18.73 4.26
C ASN A 188 1.45 -17.36 4.91
N LEU A 189 0.82 -17.19 6.07
CA LEU A 189 0.90 -15.95 6.85
C LEU A 189 2.33 -15.66 7.25
N LYS A 190 3.03 -16.65 7.82
CA LYS A 190 4.44 -16.53 8.20
C LYS A 190 5.30 -16.16 6.99
N LYS A 191 5.16 -16.87 5.87
CA LYS A 191 5.88 -16.59 4.63
C LYS A 191 5.63 -15.16 4.15
N THR A 192 4.40 -14.71 4.22
CA THR A 192 4.00 -13.36 3.82
C THR A 192 4.63 -12.30 4.71
N LEU A 193 4.58 -12.49 6.03
CA LEU A 193 5.25 -11.63 6.99
C LEU A 193 6.78 -11.62 6.76
N ASP A 194 7.39 -12.78 6.52
CA ASP A 194 8.83 -12.89 6.24
C ASP A 194 9.23 -12.11 4.98
N LEU A 195 8.43 -12.21 3.91
CA LEU A 195 8.64 -11.45 2.67
C LEU A 195 8.48 -9.94 2.91
N PHE A 196 7.44 -9.54 3.65
CA PHE A 196 7.21 -8.15 4.00
C PHE A 196 8.37 -7.58 4.83
N PHE A 197 8.80 -8.28 5.88
CA PHE A 197 9.94 -7.87 6.72
C PHE A 197 11.25 -7.82 5.91
N LYS A 198 11.45 -8.74 4.97
CA LYS A 198 12.63 -8.71 4.09
C LYS A 198 12.65 -7.45 3.22
N GLU A 199 11.52 -7.06 2.65
CA GLU A 199 11.42 -5.83 1.86
C GLU A 199 11.53 -4.57 2.73
N SER A 200 10.95 -4.56 3.93
CA SER A 200 11.11 -3.45 4.88
C SER A 200 12.56 -3.29 5.36
N ARG A 201 13.30 -4.38 5.61
CA ARG A 201 14.72 -4.34 5.97
C ARG A 201 15.60 -3.81 4.85
N LYS A 202 15.30 -4.13 3.59
CA LYS A 202 15.99 -3.52 2.43
C LYS A 202 15.78 -2.01 2.44
N SER A 203 14.54 -1.58 2.68
CA SER A 203 14.19 -0.16 2.81
C SER A 203 15.07 0.55 3.85
N ILE A 204 15.13 0.01 5.08
CA ILE A 204 15.91 0.60 6.17
C ILE A 204 17.41 0.60 5.86
N ARG A 205 17.96 -0.52 5.37
CA ARG A 205 19.39 -0.64 5.04
C ARG A 205 19.79 0.36 3.96
N GLU A 206 18.97 0.53 2.92
CA GLU A 206 19.28 1.40 1.80
C GLU A 206 19.10 2.88 2.14
N THR A 207 18.13 3.24 2.99
CA THR A 207 18.02 4.58 3.56
C THR A 207 19.26 4.93 4.38
N ILE A 208 19.67 4.04 5.30
CA ILE A 208 20.87 4.26 6.13
C ILE A 208 22.13 4.38 5.25
N LEU A 209 22.29 3.50 4.25
CA LEU A 209 23.42 3.58 3.31
C LEU A 209 23.39 4.88 2.50
N GLY A 210 22.21 5.32 2.04
CA GLY A 210 22.05 6.59 1.32
C GLY A 210 22.38 7.82 2.17
N GLU A 211 21.98 7.83 3.44
CA GLU A 211 22.35 8.89 4.39
C GLU A 211 23.86 8.91 4.66
N ILE A 212 24.50 7.74 4.80
CA ILE A 212 25.96 7.63 4.97
C ILE A 212 26.69 8.11 3.71
N ASP A 213 26.22 7.78 2.51
CA ASP A 213 26.82 8.25 1.25
C ASP A 213 26.77 9.79 1.10
N HIS A 214 25.77 10.45 1.68
CA HIS A 214 25.71 11.92 1.73
C HIS A 214 26.64 12.53 2.79
N LEU A 215 27.07 11.77 3.80
CA LEU A 215 28.01 12.17 4.85
C LEU A 215 29.47 11.86 4.50
N LEU A 216 29.72 10.97 3.54
CA LEU A 216 31.06 10.68 3.05
C LEU A 216 31.48 11.75 2.02
N PRO A 217 32.69 12.34 2.14
CA PRO A 217 33.16 13.34 1.19
C PRO A 217 33.24 12.73 -0.21
N LYS A 218 32.55 13.35 -1.19
CA LYS A 218 32.63 12.96 -2.61
C LYS A 218 34.10 12.84 -3.01
N LYS A 219 34.52 11.65 -3.44
CA LYS A 219 35.86 11.45 -4.00
C LYS A 219 36.06 12.44 -5.15
N ARG A 220 37.08 13.29 -5.02
CA ARG A 220 37.48 14.20 -6.10
C ARG A 220 37.74 13.38 -7.36
N PRO A 221 37.22 13.80 -8.53
CA PRO A 221 37.59 13.14 -9.77
C PRO A 221 39.12 13.22 -9.94
N PRO A 222 39.75 12.17 -10.49
CA PRO A 222 41.19 12.18 -10.72
C PRO A 222 41.54 13.39 -11.59
N LYS A 223 42.55 14.16 -11.18
CA LYS A 223 43.09 15.27 -11.97
C LYS A 223 43.51 14.70 -13.33
N SER A 224 42.88 15.16 -14.39
CA SER A 224 43.42 15.02 -15.74
C SER A 224 44.78 15.69 -15.75
N ILE A 225 45.84 14.91 -15.95
CA ILE A 225 47.16 15.46 -16.27
C ILE A 225 47.04 15.99 -17.69
N SER A 226 46.87 17.30 -17.84
CA SER A 226 47.10 17.99 -19.10
C SER A 226 48.60 18.02 -19.32
N SER A 227 49.10 17.14 -20.19
CA SER A 227 50.41 17.30 -20.79
C SER A 227 50.32 18.42 -21.84
N GLU A 228 50.66 19.64 -21.45
CA GLU A 228 51.08 20.70 -22.36
C GLU A 228 52.56 20.99 -22.12
N GLN A 229 53.27 21.28 -23.22
CA GLN A 229 54.67 21.73 -23.37
C GLN A 229 55.67 20.55 -23.46
N GLU A 230 56.39 20.28 -24.56
CA GLU A 230 56.88 21.05 -25.72
C GLU A 230 56.90 20.19 -26.99
#